data_AF-A0A9E5X193-F1
#
_entry.id   AF-A0A9E5X193-F1
#
_cell.length_a   1.000
_cell.length_b   1.000
_cell.length_c   1.000
_cell.angle_alpha   90.00
_cell.angle_beta   90.00
_cell.angle_gamma   90.00
#
_symmetry.space_group_name_H-M   'P 1'
#
loop_
_entity.id
_entity.type
_entity.pdbx_description
1 polymer ?
#
loop_
_entity_poly.entity_id
_entity_poly.type
_entity_poly.pdbx_seq_one_letter_code
_entity_poly.pdbx_strand_id
1 'polypeptide(L)'
;MARFTPDFLDELKARLRPSDVIGRYVKLKKQGNEWAGLSPFTKEKTPSFFVNDQKGFYHCFSSSKHGDVISFLQETQRLTFHEAVERLAEEAGLPLPEETPGDAARAQRAQGLAEACMGAAQYFAAMLQRSDGRQAMDYLRGRVVSDEQIKQFNIGFAPSARRGLKDFLINKGFGEDVLIEAGLIIKPEDGSASYDRFRNRIMFPITGARDRVIAFGGRALDPDARAKYLNSPATPLFHKGSVLYNLNAARMAAADAKAPLLVCEGYMDVIALWGAGF
;
A
#
# COMPACT_ATOMS: atom_id res chain seq x y z
N MET A 1 -12.83 11.77 -13.34
CA MET A 1 -12.56 10.77 -14.40
C MET A 1 -11.20 10.16 -14.13
N ALA A 2 -10.90 8.95 -14.62
CA ALA A 2 -9.55 8.40 -14.49
C ALA A 2 -8.58 9.23 -15.33
N ARG A 3 -7.44 9.65 -14.76
CA ARG A 3 -6.39 10.44 -15.44
C ARG A 3 -5.94 9.81 -16.76
N PHE A 4 -5.96 8.48 -16.84
CA PHE A 4 -5.72 7.73 -18.07
C PHE A 4 -7.02 7.15 -18.59
N THR A 5 -7.53 7.75 -19.67
CA THR A 5 -8.67 7.22 -20.40
C THR A 5 -8.24 5.99 -21.20
N PRO A 6 -9.18 5.09 -21.54
CA PRO A 6 -8.91 4.00 -22.48
C PRO A 6 -8.24 4.50 -23.77
N ASP A 7 -8.75 5.60 -24.35
CA ASP A 7 -8.20 6.20 -25.56
C ASP A 7 -6.73 6.63 -25.41
N PHE A 8 -6.36 7.22 -24.26
CA PHE A 8 -4.96 7.57 -23.98
C PHE A 8 -4.08 6.33 -23.86
N LEU A 9 -4.56 5.28 -23.18
CA LEU A 9 -3.82 4.03 -23.04
C LEU A 9 -3.65 3.31 -24.38
N ASP A 10 -4.64 3.38 -25.25
CA ASP A 10 -4.59 2.80 -26.59
C ASP A 10 -3.64 3.58 -27.49
N GLU A 11 -3.64 4.93 -27.44
CA GLU A 11 -2.67 5.76 -28.15
C GLU A 11 -1.23 5.48 -27.66
N LEU A 12 -1.04 5.40 -26.35
CA LEU A 12 0.25 5.07 -25.75
C LEU A 12 0.78 3.72 -26.25
N LYS A 13 -0.06 2.68 -26.24
CA LYS A 13 0.32 1.35 -26.73
C LYS A 13 0.55 1.34 -28.23
N ALA A 14 -0.18 2.13 -29.01
CA ALA A 14 0.00 2.22 -30.46
C ALA A 14 1.34 2.86 -30.86
N ARG A 15 1.90 3.72 -30.02
CA ARG A 15 3.20 4.37 -30.25
C ARG A 15 4.41 3.50 -29.90
N LEU A 16 4.20 2.41 -29.19
CA LEU A 16 5.28 1.57 -28.64
C LEU A 16 5.22 0.18 -29.25
N ARG A 17 6.35 -0.31 -29.76
CA ARG A 17 6.48 -1.73 -30.12
C ARG A 17 6.86 -2.51 -28.86
N PRO A 18 6.08 -3.52 -28.46
CA PRO A 18 6.40 -4.34 -27.30
C PRO A 18 7.83 -4.90 -27.30
N SER A 19 8.34 -5.31 -28.45
CA SER A 19 9.71 -5.83 -28.58
C SER A 19 10.78 -4.79 -28.28
N ASP A 20 10.56 -3.51 -28.61
CA ASP A 20 11.50 -2.42 -28.31
C ASP A 20 11.56 -2.12 -26.82
N VAL A 21 10.39 -2.08 -26.17
CA VAL A 21 10.30 -1.81 -24.72
C VAL A 21 10.85 -3.00 -23.94
N ILE A 22 10.36 -4.21 -24.23
CA ILE A 22 10.74 -5.44 -23.52
C ILE A 22 12.18 -5.84 -23.84
N GLY A 23 12.66 -5.58 -25.06
CA GLY A 23 14.01 -5.89 -25.52
C GLY A 23 15.12 -5.18 -24.73
N ARG A 24 14.80 -4.12 -24.00
CA ARG A 24 15.71 -3.44 -23.06
C ARG A 24 15.99 -4.26 -21.81
N TYR A 25 15.06 -5.12 -21.43
CA TYR A 25 15.12 -5.93 -20.20
C TYR A 25 15.40 -7.40 -20.50
N VAL A 26 14.92 -7.90 -21.64
CA VAL A 26 15.06 -9.29 -22.06
C VAL A 26 15.77 -9.34 -23.40
N LYS A 27 16.79 -10.20 -23.51
CA LYS A 27 17.46 -10.43 -24.79
C LYS A 27 16.54 -11.21 -25.73
N LEU A 28 15.89 -10.48 -26.64
CA LEU A 28 14.97 -11.03 -27.63
C LEU A 28 15.70 -11.36 -28.95
N LYS A 29 15.24 -12.42 -29.62
CA LYS A 29 15.63 -12.79 -30.98
C LYS A 29 14.38 -12.92 -31.84
N LYS A 30 14.40 -12.32 -33.03
CA LYS A 30 13.28 -12.42 -33.98
C LYS A 30 13.10 -13.85 -34.46
N GLN A 31 11.86 -14.36 -34.43
CA GLN A 31 11.44 -15.67 -34.91
C GLN A 31 10.13 -15.51 -35.70
N GLY A 32 10.24 -15.42 -37.03
CA GLY A 32 9.09 -15.14 -37.90
C GLY A 32 8.47 -13.78 -37.57
N ASN A 33 7.19 -13.80 -37.18
CA ASN A 33 6.42 -12.59 -36.83
C ASN A 33 6.49 -12.23 -35.34
N GLU A 34 7.21 -13.01 -34.54
CA GLU A 34 7.34 -12.82 -33.10
C GLU A 34 8.80 -12.67 -32.68
N TRP A 35 9.00 -12.34 -31.42
CA TRP A 35 10.30 -12.24 -30.78
C TRP A 35 10.36 -13.21 -29.62
N ALA A 36 11.38 -14.06 -29.58
CA ALA A 36 11.56 -15.06 -28.55
C ALA A 36 12.75 -14.72 -27.64
N GLY A 37 12.60 -14.94 -26.34
CA GLY A 37 13.64 -14.77 -25.34
C GLY A 37 13.50 -15.76 -24.18
N LEU A 38 14.49 -15.75 -23.29
CA LEU A 38 14.35 -16.45 -22.01
C LEU A 38 13.36 -15.69 -21.13
N SER A 39 12.59 -16.44 -20.34
CA SER A 39 11.62 -15.89 -19.41
C SER A 39 12.28 -14.92 -18.41
N PRO A 40 11.74 -13.70 -18.26
CA PRO A 40 12.12 -12.81 -17.16
C PRO A 40 11.50 -13.23 -15.82
N PHE A 41 10.55 -14.18 -15.83
CA PHE A 41 9.79 -14.60 -14.65
C PHE A 41 10.33 -15.89 -14.03
N THR A 42 10.96 -16.75 -14.83
CA THR A 42 11.47 -18.05 -14.40
C THR A 42 12.88 -18.28 -14.94
N LYS A 43 13.75 -18.90 -14.16
CA LYS A 43 15.10 -19.25 -14.62
C LYS A 43 15.06 -20.51 -15.50
N GLU A 44 15.31 -20.34 -16.79
CA GLU A 44 15.28 -21.42 -17.79
C GLU A 44 16.47 -21.36 -18.76
N LYS A 45 16.69 -22.44 -19.52
CA LYS A 45 17.76 -22.53 -20.54
C LYS A 45 17.23 -22.45 -21.97
N THR A 46 15.95 -22.71 -22.18
CA THR A 46 15.27 -22.70 -23.48
C THR A 46 14.29 -21.54 -23.53
N PRO A 47 14.24 -20.74 -24.61
CA PRO A 47 13.30 -19.63 -24.73
C PRO A 47 11.84 -20.06 -24.60
N SER A 48 11.12 -19.50 -23.63
CA SER A 48 9.66 -19.68 -23.46
C SER A 48 8.87 -18.37 -23.47
N PHE A 49 9.55 -17.24 -23.62
CA PHE A 49 8.96 -15.91 -23.62
C PHE A 49 8.84 -15.36 -25.04
N PHE A 50 7.62 -15.08 -25.46
CA PHE A 50 7.30 -14.61 -26.81
C PHE A 50 6.65 -13.24 -26.74
N VAL A 51 7.04 -12.36 -27.66
CA VAL A 51 6.49 -11.00 -27.80
C VAL A 51 6.01 -10.84 -29.24
N ASN A 52 4.78 -10.37 -29.39
CA ASN A 52 4.15 -10.13 -30.67
C ASN A 52 3.84 -8.64 -30.83
N ASP A 53 4.61 -7.96 -31.67
CA ASP A 53 4.44 -6.51 -31.89
C ASP A 53 3.11 -6.17 -32.54
N GLN A 54 2.64 -7.00 -33.47
CA GLN A 54 1.39 -6.76 -34.21
C GLN A 54 0.18 -6.89 -33.28
N LYS A 55 0.22 -7.82 -32.34
CA LYS A 55 -0.87 -8.05 -31.39
C LYS A 55 -0.72 -7.26 -30.08
N GLY A 56 0.41 -6.56 -29.89
CA GLY A 56 0.62 -5.68 -28.75
C GLY A 56 0.86 -6.39 -27.41
N PHE A 57 1.20 -7.68 -27.39
CA PHE A 57 1.30 -8.48 -26.17
C PHE A 57 2.56 -9.34 -26.08
N TYR A 58 2.85 -9.80 -24.86
CA TYR A 58 3.76 -10.90 -24.58
C TYR A 58 3.02 -12.11 -24.01
N HIS A 59 3.62 -13.29 -24.16
CA HIS A 59 3.19 -14.52 -23.51
C HIS A 59 4.40 -15.32 -23.06
N CYS A 60 4.39 -15.80 -21.82
CA CYS A 60 5.43 -16.64 -21.26
C CYS A 60 4.88 -18.03 -20.96
N PHE A 61 5.35 -19.04 -21.70
CA PHE A 61 4.87 -20.41 -21.55
C PHE A 61 5.34 -21.07 -20.24
N SER A 62 6.49 -20.68 -19.68
CA SER A 62 6.99 -21.27 -18.44
C SER A 62 6.24 -20.80 -17.19
N SER A 63 5.73 -19.56 -17.19
CA SER A 63 5.05 -18.96 -16.05
C SER A 63 3.55 -18.75 -16.27
N SER A 64 3.05 -19.07 -17.47
CA SER A 64 1.69 -18.77 -17.93
C SER A 64 1.30 -17.28 -17.85
N LYS A 65 2.29 -16.38 -17.77
CA LYS A 65 2.04 -14.93 -17.70
C LYS A 65 1.82 -14.37 -19.09
N HIS A 66 0.86 -13.46 -19.20
CA HIS A 66 0.47 -12.82 -20.44
C HIS A 66 0.06 -11.38 -20.16
N GLY A 67 0.33 -10.48 -21.10
CA GLY A 67 -0.14 -9.11 -21.01
C GLY A 67 0.55 -8.18 -22.00
N ASP A 68 0.48 -6.89 -21.75
CA ASP A 68 1.03 -5.84 -22.62
C ASP A 68 2.31 -5.23 -22.01
N VAL A 69 2.81 -4.17 -22.64
CA VAL A 69 4.00 -3.45 -22.17
C VAL A 69 3.83 -2.83 -20.78
N ILE A 70 2.61 -2.43 -20.40
CA ILE A 70 2.34 -1.84 -19.10
C ILE A 70 2.46 -2.94 -18.04
N SER A 71 1.73 -4.05 -18.22
CA SER A 71 1.77 -5.14 -17.26
C SER A 71 3.16 -5.79 -17.18
N PHE A 72 3.90 -5.83 -18.29
CA PHE A 72 5.31 -6.26 -18.28
C PHE A 72 6.16 -5.44 -17.30
N LEU A 73 6.05 -4.10 -17.33
CA LEU A 73 6.81 -3.24 -16.41
C LEU A 73 6.32 -3.39 -14.97
N GLN A 74 5.02 -3.55 -14.74
CA GLN A 74 4.50 -3.80 -13.39
C GLN A 74 5.06 -5.10 -12.80
N GLU A 75 5.14 -6.15 -13.62
CA GLU A 75 5.60 -7.48 -13.20
C GLU A 75 7.13 -7.57 -13.05
N THR A 76 7.88 -6.93 -13.95
CA THR A 76 9.36 -7.06 -13.97
C THR A 76 10.08 -5.93 -13.24
N GLN A 77 9.53 -4.72 -13.27
CA GLN A 77 10.13 -3.53 -12.64
C GLN A 77 9.44 -3.15 -11.32
N ARG A 78 8.44 -3.94 -10.89
CA ARG A 78 7.65 -3.72 -9.66
C ARG A 78 6.94 -2.36 -9.62
N LEU A 79 6.76 -1.71 -10.77
CA LEU A 79 6.10 -0.41 -10.88
C LEU A 79 4.59 -0.53 -10.61
N THR A 80 4.00 0.53 -10.05
CA THR A 80 2.55 0.71 -10.07
C THR A 80 2.07 0.97 -11.50
N PHE A 81 0.76 0.83 -11.74
CA PHE A 81 0.18 1.14 -13.05
C PHE A 81 0.49 2.57 -13.50
N HIS A 82 0.40 3.53 -12.58
CA HIS A 82 0.67 4.94 -12.86
C HIS A 82 2.12 5.16 -13.26
N GLU A 83 3.07 4.67 -12.47
CA GLU A 83 4.51 4.78 -12.78
C GLU A 83 4.88 4.08 -14.10
N ALA A 84 4.26 2.95 -14.40
CA ALA A 84 4.47 2.25 -15.67
C ALA A 84 3.95 3.08 -16.86
N VAL A 85 2.77 3.68 -16.74
CA VAL A 85 2.19 4.56 -17.78
C VAL A 85 3.02 5.83 -17.95
N GLU A 86 3.46 6.47 -16.87
CA GLU A 86 4.33 7.67 -16.92
C GLU A 86 5.65 7.37 -17.63
N ARG A 87 6.31 6.26 -17.29
CA ARG A 87 7.55 5.84 -17.94
C ARG A 87 7.37 5.55 -19.43
N LEU A 88 6.31 4.82 -19.79
CA LEU A 88 6.05 4.49 -21.19
C LEU A 88 5.67 5.75 -22.00
N ALA A 89 4.95 6.70 -21.40
CA ALA A 89 4.59 7.95 -22.05
C ALA A 89 5.83 8.82 -22.35
N GLU A 90 6.78 8.89 -21.42
CA GLU A 90 8.08 9.52 -21.62
C GLU A 90 8.84 8.85 -22.78
N GLU A 91 8.90 7.51 -22.80
CA GLU A 91 9.53 6.76 -23.89
C GLU A 91 8.86 6.95 -25.25
N ALA A 92 7.53 7.09 -25.26
CA ALA A 92 6.73 7.30 -26.48
C ALA A 92 6.73 8.76 -26.96
N GLY A 93 7.35 9.68 -26.22
CA GLY A 93 7.21 11.13 -26.44
C GLY A 93 5.75 11.58 -26.43
N LEU A 94 4.88 10.88 -25.68
CA LEU A 94 3.47 11.19 -25.54
C LEU A 94 3.29 12.03 -24.28
N PRO A 95 2.86 13.30 -24.38
CA PRO A 95 2.60 14.11 -23.21
C PRO A 95 1.51 13.44 -22.36
N LEU A 96 1.75 13.36 -21.05
CA LEU A 96 0.74 12.86 -20.13
C LEU A 96 -0.48 13.80 -20.15
N PRO A 97 -1.70 13.26 -19.99
CA PRO A 97 -2.89 14.10 -19.85
C PRO A 97 -2.67 15.07 -18.70
N GLU A 98 -2.98 16.35 -18.91
CA GLU A 98 -2.90 17.36 -17.86
C GLU A 98 -3.70 16.90 -16.65
N GLU A 99 -3.13 17.03 -15.46
CA GLU A 99 -3.87 16.82 -14.24
C GLU A 99 -5.03 17.81 -14.26
N THR A 100 -6.27 17.31 -14.28
CA THR A 100 -7.41 18.23 -14.19
C THR A 100 -7.28 19.00 -12.86
N PRO A 101 -7.77 20.24 -12.76
CA PRO A 101 -7.78 20.95 -11.48
C PRO A 101 -8.42 20.14 -10.33
N GLY A 102 -9.35 19.25 -10.67
CA GLY A 102 -9.94 18.28 -9.74
C GLY A 102 -9.00 17.15 -9.31
N ASP A 103 -8.08 16.70 -10.17
CA ASP A 103 -7.08 15.69 -9.85
C ASP A 103 -5.99 16.24 -8.93
N ALA A 104 -5.52 17.46 -9.19
CA ALA A 104 -4.56 18.14 -8.31
C ALA A 104 -5.17 18.39 -6.91
N ALA A 105 -6.41 18.90 -6.84
CA ALA A 105 -7.11 19.07 -5.58
C ALA A 105 -7.36 17.75 -4.85
N ARG A 106 -7.70 16.68 -5.57
CA ARG A 106 -7.87 15.33 -5.00
C ARG A 106 -6.55 14.77 -4.48
N ALA A 107 -5.45 14.96 -5.21
CA ALA A 107 -4.12 14.52 -4.81
C ALA A 107 -3.64 15.28 -3.56
N GLN A 108 -3.81 16.60 -3.53
CA GLN A 108 -3.50 17.45 -2.38
C GLN A 108 -4.34 17.04 -1.15
N ARG A 109 -5.64 16.78 -1.35
CA ARG A 109 -6.51 16.29 -0.28
C ARG A 109 -6.07 14.93 0.24
N ALA A 110 -5.79 13.98 -0.64
CA ALA A 110 -5.28 12.66 -0.28
C ALA A 110 -3.94 12.76 0.46
N GLN A 111 -3.07 13.69 0.07
CA GLN A 111 -1.83 13.97 0.76
C GLN A 111 -2.08 14.49 2.18
N GLY A 112 -2.95 15.48 2.37
CA GLY A 112 -3.28 16.01 3.69
C GLY A 112 -3.86 14.95 4.64
N LEU A 113 -4.72 14.06 4.12
CA LEU A 113 -5.24 12.91 4.88
C LEU A 113 -4.12 11.94 5.29
N ALA A 114 -3.17 11.67 4.39
CA ALA A 114 -2.06 10.76 4.65
C ALA A 114 -1.07 11.34 5.67
N GLU A 115 -0.84 12.65 5.61
CA GLU A 115 -0.04 13.39 6.60
C GLU A 115 -0.68 13.36 8.00
N ALA A 116 -2.01 13.52 8.08
CA ALA A 116 -2.74 13.36 9.34
C ALA A 116 -2.62 11.94 9.91
N CYS A 117 -2.78 10.91 9.07
CA CYS A 117 -2.58 9.51 9.46
C CYS A 117 -1.14 9.25 9.93
N MET A 118 -0.14 9.82 9.27
CA MET A 118 1.27 9.72 9.69
C MET A 118 1.51 10.41 11.03
N GLY A 119 0.94 11.60 11.23
CA GLY A 119 0.96 12.31 12.52
C GLY A 119 0.33 11.48 13.63
N ALA A 120 -0.77 10.80 13.36
CA ALA A 120 -1.42 9.90 14.31
C ALA A 120 -0.55 8.68 14.64
N ALA A 121 0.11 8.09 13.65
CA ALA A 121 1.03 6.97 13.88
C ALA A 121 2.19 7.37 14.79
N GLN A 122 2.79 8.54 14.57
CA GLN A 122 3.83 9.10 15.43
C GLN A 122 3.33 9.33 16.86
N TYR A 123 2.12 9.89 17.00
CA TYR A 123 1.50 10.09 18.31
C TYR A 123 1.32 8.75 19.05
N PHE A 124 0.73 7.74 18.40
CA PHE A 124 0.49 6.45 19.03
C PHE A 124 1.78 5.73 19.40
N ALA A 125 2.79 5.76 18.53
CA ALA A 125 4.10 5.19 18.83
C ALA A 125 4.74 5.88 20.06
N ALA A 126 4.66 7.21 20.14
CA ALA A 126 5.14 7.95 21.30
C ALA A 126 4.35 7.62 22.58
N MET A 127 3.02 7.50 22.50
CA MET A 127 2.19 7.15 23.66
C MET A 127 2.48 5.75 24.21
N LEU A 128 2.84 4.80 23.35
CA LEU A 128 3.25 3.45 23.79
C LEU A 128 4.50 3.49 24.68
N GLN A 129 5.41 4.43 24.44
CA GLN A 129 6.67 4.56 25.20
C GLN A 129 6.51 5.35 26.51
N ARG A 130 5.35 5.96 26.75
CA ARG A 130 5.06 6.76 27.96
C ARG A 130 4.47 5.89 29.07
N SER A 131 4.32 6.48 30.27
CA SER A 131 3.65 5.85 31.41
C SER A 131 2.30 5.25 31.04
N ASP A 132 1.52 5.97 30.24
CA ASP A 132 0.18 5.58 29.82
C ASP A 132 0.19 4.30 28.95
N GLY A 133 1.29 4.06 28.24
CA GLY A 133 1.48 2.87 27.40
C GLY A 133 1.94 1.63 28.16
N ARG A 134 2.20 1.71 29.47
CA ARG A 134 2.80 0.60 30.22
C ARG A 134 2.00 -0.70 30.13
N GLN A 135 0.69 -0.63 30.33
CA GLN A 135 -0.19 -1.81 30.20
C GLN A 135 -0.18 -2.39 28.78
N ALA A 136 -0.14 -1.54 27.76
CA ALA A 136 -0.05 -1.96 26.37
C ALA A 136 1.26 -2.68 26.07
N MET A 137 2.37 -2.14 26.58
CA MET A 137 3.70 -2.74 26.47
C MET A 137 3.78 -4.09 27.17
N ASP A 138 3.27 -4.18 28.40
CA ASP A 138 3.25 -5.43 29.17
C ASP A 138 2.39 -6.49 28.46
N TYR A 139 1.26 -6.09 27.86
CA TYR A 139 0.46 -6.98 27.02
C TYR A 139 1.24 -7.50 25.79
N LEU A 140 1.92 -6.60 25.06
CA LEU A 140 2.70 -6.97 23.87
C LEU A 140 3.82 -7.95 24.21
N ARG A 141 4.54 -7.70 25.31
CA ARG A 141 5.59 -8.59 25.83
C ARG A 141 5.03 -9.93 26.30
N GLY A 142 3.88 -9.94 26.95
CA GLY A 142 3.15 -11.17 27.28
C GLY A 142 2.70 -11.97 26.06
N ARG A 143 2.64 -11.34 24.88
CA ARG A 143 2.42 -11.98 23.57
C ARG A 143 3.71 -12.25 22.80
N VAL A 144 4.86 -12.10 23.44
CA VAL A 144 6.19 -12.34 22.86
C VAL A 144 6.46 -11.46 21.63
N VAL A 145 5.90 -10.26 21.62
CA VAL A 145 6.25 -9.24 20.61
C VAL A 145 7.50 -8.51 21.09
N SER A 146 8.58 -8.63 20.33
CA SER A 146 9.87 -8.00 20.61
C SER A 146 9.85 -6.49 20.34
N ASP A 147 10.78 -5.76 20.95
CA ASP A 147 10.94 -4.32 20.71
C ASP A 147 11.29 -4.04 19.22
N GLU A 148 11.96 -4.98 18.55
CA GLU A 148 12.23 -4.90 17.11
C GLU A 148 10.94 -5.02 16.29
N GLN A 149 10.06 -5.97 16.62
CA GLN A 149 8.74 -6.07 15.98
C GLN A 149 7.90 -4.82 16.23
N ILE A 150 7.90 -4.29 17.46
CA ILE A 150 7.19 -3.04 17.80
C ILE A 150 7.68 -1.89 16.91
N LYS A 151 9.00 -1.76 16.75
CA LYS A 151 9.60 -0.72 15.90
C LYS A 151 9.32 -0.94 14.42
N GLN A 152 9.52 -2.16 13.92
CA GLN A 152 9.35 -2.52 12.51
C GLN A 152 7.93 -2.26 12.02
N PHE A 153 6.93 -2.65 12.81
CA PHE A 153 5.51 -2.49 12.47
C PHE A 153 4.93 -1.16 12.97
N ASN A 154 5.77 -0.29 13.55
CA ASN A 154 5.39 0.99 14.14
C ASN A 154 4.18 0.87 15.08
N ILE A 155 4.18 -0.18 15.92
CA ILE A 155 3.09 -0.45 16.86
C ILE A 155 3.01 0.69 17.87
N GLY A 156 1.80 1.16 18.11
CA GLY A 156 1.53 2.26 19.04
C GLY A 156 0.45 1.93 20.06
N PHE A 157 0.09 2.94 20.84
CA PHE A 157 -0.99 2.87 21.82
C PHE A 157 -1.88 4.10 21.73
N ALA A 158 -3.19 3.88 21.66
CA ALA A 158 -4.21 4.91 21.81
C ALA A 158 -4.66 4.96 23.28
N PRO A 159 -4.37 6.04 24.02
CA PRO A 159 -4.81 6.21 25.40
C PRO A 159 -6.33 6.19 25.56
N SER A 160 -6.81 6.11 26.81
CA SER A 160 -8.24 6.13 27.12
C SER A 160 -8.89 7.52 26.98
N ALA A 161 -8.07 8.59 26.99
CA ALA A 161 -8.52 9.97 26.85
C ALA A 161 -9.35 10.16 25.58
N ARG A 162 -10.41 10.98 25.67
CA ARG A 162 -11.37 11.15 24.55
C ARG A 162 -10.86 12.02 23.42
N ARG A 163 -9.88 12.88 23.65
CA ARG A 163 -9.43 13.90 22.67
C ARG A 163 -7.92 14.02 22.56
N GLY A 164 -7.16 13.07 23.12
CA GLY A 164 -5.70 13.18 23.17
C GLY A 164 -5.08 13.26 21.77
N LEU A 165 -5.54 12.42 20.84
CA LEU A 165 -5.09 12.46 19.44
C LEU A 165 -5.62 13.71 18.74
N LYS A 166 -6.92 14.01 18.88
CA LYS A 166 -7.54 15.19 18.28
C LYS A 166 -6.77 16.46 18.62
N ASP A 167 -6.56 16.71 19.91
CA ASP A 167 -5.93 17.93 20.41
C ASP A 167 -4.47 17.99 19.93
N PHE A 168 -3.75 16.87 19.90
CA PHE A 168 -2.40 16.79 19.35
C PHE A 168 -2.34 17.16 17.86
N LEU A 169 -3.24 16.64 17.04
CA LEU A 169 -3.24 16.89 15.59
C LEU A 169 -3.74 18.29 15.24
N ILE A 170 -4.74 18.83 15.97
CA ILE A 170 -5.16 20.23 15.80
C ILE A 170 -3.99 21.17 16.15
N ASN A 171 -3.25 20.90 17.22
CA ASN A 171 -2.06 21.69 17.57
C ASN A 171 -0.93 21.58 16.54
N LYS A 172 -0.91 20.52 15.72
CA LYS A 172 -0.02 20.39 14.55
C LYS A 172 -0.54 21.11 13.30
N GLY A 173 -1.70 21.75 13.35
CA GLY A 173 -2.27 22.53 12.25
C GLY A 173 -3.24 21.75 11.36
N PHE A 174 -3.64 20.53 11.72
CA PHE A 174 -4.65 19.79 10.94
C PHE A 174 -6.06 20.29 11.24
N GLY A 175 -6.86 20.47 10.18
CA GLY A 175 -8.29 20.79 10.30
C GLY A 175 -9.10 19.61 10.84
N GLU A 176 -10.14 19.91 11.64
CA GLU A 176 -11.01 18.89 12.23
C GLU A 176 -11.73 18.04 11.17
N ASP A 177 -12.10 18.64 10.05
CA ASP A 177 -12.69 18.00 8.88
C ASP A 177 -11.75 16.95 8.25
N VAL A 178 -10.47 17.27 8.12
CA VAL A 178 -9.42 16.34 7.64
C VAL A 178 -9.33 15.13 8.59
N LEU A 179 -9.39 15.35 9.90
CA LEU A 179 -9.30 14.25 10.88
C LEU A 179 -10.53 13.35 10.85
N ILE A 180 -11.72 13.91 10.62
CA ILE A 180 -12.97 13.14 10.45
C ILE A 180 -12.89 12.30 9.17
N GLU A 181 -12.49 12.90 8.06
CA GLU A 181 -12.39 12.24 6.77
C GLU A 181 -11.31 11.15 6.74
N ALA A 182 -10.19 11.37 7.44
CA ALA A 182 -9.14 10.36 7.65
C ALA A 182 -9.60 9.23 8.59
N GLY A 183 -10.79 9.35 9.19
CA GLY A 183 -11.36 8.36 10.11
C GLY A 183 -10.68 8.35 11.48
N LEU A 184 -9.86 9.34 11.83
CA LEU A 184 -9.12 9.40 13.09
C LEU A 184 -10.00 9.82 14.27
N ILE A 185 -11.03 10.64 14.00
CA ILE A 185 -12.00 11.08 14.99
C ILE A 185 -13.43 10.78 14.54
N ILE A 186 -14.37 10.85 15.50
CA ILE A 186 -15.80 10.69 15.29
C ILE A 186 -16.46 12.01 15.64
N LYS A 187 -17.26 12.56 14.72
CA LYS A 187 -18.18 13.67 15.00
C LYS A 187 -19.58 13.10 15.21
N PRO A 188 -20.12 13.16 16.44
CA PRO A 188 -21.48 12.73 16.74
C PRO A 188 -22.55 13.50 15.96
N GLU A 189 -23.66 12.84 15.64
CA GLU A 189 -24.80 13.45 14.96
C GLU A 189 -25.63 14.34 15.90
N ASP A 190 -25.57 14.08 17.22
CA ASP A 190 -26.28 14.83 18.26
C ASP A 190 -25.71 16.23 18.54
N GLY A 191 -24.70 16.65 17.77
CA GLY A 191 -24.03 17.95 17.90
C GLY A 191 -23.00 18.02 19.03
N SER A 192 -22.77 16.92 19.76
CA SER A 192 -21.73 16.87 20.79
C SER A 192 -20.31 16.95 20.19
N ALA A 193 -19.33 17.30 21.03
CA ALA A 193 -17.96 17.48 20.59
C ALA A 193 -17.38 16.20 19.99
N SER A 194 -16.66 16.35 18.86
CA SER A 194 -15.94 15.23 18.26
C SER A 194 -14.86 14.67 19.18
N TYR A 195 -14.54 13.39 19.02
CA TYR A 195 -13.62 12.65 19.88
C TYR A 195 -12.84 11.57 19.11
N ASP A 196 -11.73 11.12 19.67
CA ASP A 196 -10.82 10.13 19.09
C ASP A 196 -11.54 8.82 18.80
N ARG A 197 -11.42 8.27 17.59
CA ARG A 197 -12.05 6.98 17.23
C ARG A 197 -11.48 5.83 18.06
N PHE A 198 -10.16 5.78 18.16
CA PHE A 198 -9.44 4.73 18.87
C PHE A 198 -9.11 5.19 20.29
N ARG A 199 -9.49 4.38 21.28
CA ARG A 199 -9.24 4.65 22.69
C ARG A 199 -8.99 3.34 23.42
N ASN A 200 -8.02 3.34 24.33
CA ASN A 200 -7.56 2.17 25.09
C ASN A 200 -7.25 0.95 24.20
N ARG A 201 -6.47 1.18 23.13
CA ARG A 201 -6.16 0.17 22.11
C ARG A 201 -4.68 0.15 21.75
N ILE A 202 -4.14 -1.05 21.55
CA ILE A 202 -2.89 -1.22 20.82
C ILE A 202 -3.17 -0.94 19.35
N MET A 203 -2.34 -0.10 18.74
CA MET A 203 -2.53 0.44 17.41
C MET A 203 -1.56 -0.22 16.43
N PHE A 204 -2.11 -0.71 15.32
CA PHE A 204 -1.40 -1.32 14.21
C PHE A 204 -1.59 -0.42 12.97
N PRO A 205 -0.61 0.40 12.60
CA PRO A 205 -0.70 1.23 11.39
C PRO A 205 -0.80 0.37 10.14
N ILE A 206 -1.74 0.70 9.25
CA ILE A 206 -1.94 0.02 7.97
C ILE A 206 -1.37 0.91 6.87
N THR A 207 -0.45 0.37 6.08
CA THR A 207 0.22 1.09 4.99
C THR A 207 -0.41 0.81 3.63
N GLY A 208 -0.41 1.81 2.76
CA GLY A 208 -0.82 1.70 1.36
C GLY A 208 0.36 1.34 0.44
N ALA A 209 0.16 1.41 -0.88
CA ALA A 209 1.14 1.01 -1.90
C ALA A 209 2.49 1.77 -1.91
N ARG A 210 2.59 2.89 -1.18
CA ARG A 210 3.81 3.73 -1.06
C ARG A 210 4.38 3.74 0.37
N ASP A 211 4.09 2.72 1.16
CA ASP A 211 4.44 2.59 2.59
C ASP A 211 3.96 3.74 3.49
N ARG A 212 3.05 4.58 2.99
CA ARG A 212 2.39 5.63 3.78
C ARG A 212 1.28 5.02 4.62
N VAL A 213 1.18 5.44 5.88
CA VAL A 213 0.07 5.05 6.75
C VAL A 213 -1.22 5.65 6.22
N ILE A 214 -2.21 4.80 5.95
CA ILE A 214 -3.52 5.18 5.39
C ILE A 214 -4.68 4.86 6.31
N ALA A 215 -4.47 3.99 7.31
CA ALA A 215 -5.48 3.54 8.25
C ALA A 215 -4.85 2.87 9.47
N PHE A 216 -5.69 2.42 10.40
CA PHE A 216 -5.26 1.73 11.60
C PHE A 216 -6.17 0.53 11.90
N GLY A 217 -5.56 -0.53 12.41
CA GLY A 217 -6.21 -1.53 13.24
C GLY A 217 -5.96 -1.23 14.72
N GLY A 218 -6.93 -1.52 15.58
CA GLY A 218 -6.87 -1.22 17.00
C GLY A 218 -7.36 -2.39 17.85
N ARG A 219 -6.48 -3.01 18.63
CA ARG A 219 -6.82 -4.11 19.54
C ARG A 219 -7.13 -3.59 20.94
N ALA A 220 -8.32 -3.89 21.47
CA ALA A 220 -8.69 -3.50 22.83
C ALA A 220 -7.81 -4.21 23.87
N LEU A 221 -7.41 -3.47 24.90
CA LEU A 221 -6.80 -4.05 26.10
C LEU A 221 -7.86 -4.55 27.09
N ASP A 222 -8.98 -3.83 27.15
CA ASP A 222 -10.12 -4.17 27.97
C ASP A 222 -10.85 -5.41 27.42
N PRO A 223 -10.95 -6.52 28.19
CA PRO A 223 -11.69 -7.71 27.80
C PRO A 223 -13.17 -7.45 27.53
N ASP A 224 -13.76 -6.46 28.18
CA ASP A 224 -15.19 -6.12 28.08
C ASP A 224 -15.46 -5.08 26.99
N ALA A 225 -14.43 -4.69 26.23
CA ALA A 225 -14.61 -3.78 25.10
C ALA A 225 -15.55 -4.39 24.06
N ARG A 226 -16.55 -3.60 23.63
CA ARG A 226 -17.57 -3.97 22.61
C ARG A 226 -17.01 -4.67 21.36
N ALA A 227 -15.78 -4.34 20.98
CA ALA A 227 -15.08 -5.03 19.90
C ALA A 227 -13.60 -5.26 20.25
N LYS A 228 -13.18 -6.52 20.22
CA LYS A 228 -11.78 -6.94 20.43
C LYS A 228 -10.83 -6.25 19.44
N TYR A 229 -11.22 -6.18 18.18
CA TYR A 229 -10.53 -5.42 17.13
C TYR A 229 -11.45 -4.37 16.52
N LEU A 230 -10.91 -3.20 16.24
CA LEU A 230 -11.57 -2.10 15.55
C LEU A 230 -10.66 -1.63 14.43
N ASN A 231 -11.17 -1.51 13.21
CA ASN A 231 -10.42 -0.93 12.10
C ASN A 231 -10.92 0.49 11.81
N SER A 232 -10.10 1.28 11.14
CA SER A 232 -10.54 2.51 10.52
C SER A 232 -11.77 2.24 9.63
N PRO A 233 -12.71 3.20 9.53
CA PRO A 233 -13.80 3.13 8.57
C PRO A 233 -13.25 3.21 7.14
N ALA A 234 -14.10 3.01 6.14
CA ALA A 234 -13.74 3.34 4.77
C ALA A 234 -13.45 4.86 4.66
N THR A 235 -12.35 5.21 4.00
CA THR A 235 -11.94 6.60 3.75
C THR A 235 -11.47 6.72 2.29
N PRO A 236 -11.22 7.94 1.77
CA PRO A 236 -10.60 8.11 0.45
C PRO A 236 -9.22 7.43 0.31
N LEU A 237 -8.54 7.14 1.42
CA LEU A 237 -7.24 6.45 1.44
C LEU A 237 -7.33 4.95 1.70
N PHE A 238 -8.42 4.48 2.30
CA PHE A 238 -8.51 3.13 2.83
C PHE A 238 -9.84 2.45 2.49
N HIS A 239 -9.72 1.38 1.70
CA HIS A 239 -10.80 0.44 1.43
C HIS A 239 -10.35 -0.94 1.90
N LYS A 240 -11.01 -1.48 2.94
CA LYS A 240 -10.60 -2.74 3.60
C LYS A 240 -10.42 -3.91 2.62
N GLY A 241 -11.26 -4.01 1.59
CA GLY A 241 -11.22 -5.10 0.61
C GLY A 241 -10.06 -5.04 -0.39
N SER A 242 -9.35 -3.91 -0.49
CA SER A 242 -8.27 -3.71 -1.45
C SER A 242 -6.90 -3.53 -0.79
N VAL A 243 -6.78 -3.79 0.51
CA VAL A 243 -5.56 -3.57 1.29
C VAL A 243 -5.22 -4.81 2.10
N LEU A 244 -4.00 -5.31 1.93
CA LEU A 244 -3.42 -6.37 2.74
C LEU A 244 -2.36 -5.76 3.67
N TYR A 245 -2.44 -6.09 4.96
CA TYR A 245 -1.48 -5.64 5.95
C TYR A 245 -0.07 -6.17 5.63
N ASN A 246 0.95 -5.31 5.73
CA ASN A 246 2.36 -5.62 5.46
C ASN A 246 2.69 -6.07 4.01
N LEU A 247 1.79 -5.83 3.04
CA LEU A 247 1.95 -6.36 1.68
C LEU A 247 3.24 -5.92 0.99
N ASN A 248 3.64 -4.64 1.09
CA ASN A 248 4.80 -4.15 0.35
C ASN A 248 6.09 -4.84 0.79
N ALA A 249 6.35 -4.87 2.10
CA ALA A 249 7.50 -5.54 2.68
C ALA A 249 7.48 -7.05 2.39
N ALA A 250 6.31 -7.69 2.56
CA ALA A 250 6.15 -9.12 2.27
C ALA A 250 6.42 -9.44 0.79
N ARG A 251 5.93 -8.61 -0.14
CA ARG A 251 6.14 -8.79 -1.59
C ARG A 251 7.60 -8.66 -1.98
N MET A 252 8.32 -7.71 -1.37
CA MET A 252 9.76 -7.56 -1.59
C MET A 252 10.53 -8.78 -1.06
N ALA A 253 10.28 -9.17 0.20
CA ALA A 253 10.94 -10.32 0.82
C ALA A 253 10.67 -11.63 0.08
N ALA A 254 9.41 -11.90 -0.29
CA ALA A 254 9.01 -13.09 -1.04
C ALA A 254 9.69 -13.16 -2.42
N ALA A 255 9.78 -12.03 -3.12
CA ALA A 255 10.44 -11.98 -4.42
C ALA A 255 11.96 -12.23 -4.31
N ASP A 256 12.61 -11.67 -3.30
CA ASP A 256 14.05 -11.82 -3.10
C ASP A 256 14.40 -13.26 -2.63
N ALA A 257 13.56 -13.84 -1.77
CA ALA A 257 13.67 -15.23 -1.31
C ALA A 257 13.18 -16.27 -2.35
N LYS A 258 12.53 -15.82 -3.43
CA LYS A 258 11.82 -16.70 -4.39
C LYS A 258 10.82 -17.63 -3.72
N ALA A 259 10.13 -17.09 -2.72
CA ALA A 259 9.14 -17.79 -1.91
C ALA A 259 7.72 -17.32 -2.26
N PRO A 260 6.69 -18.14 -1.99
CA PRO A 260 5.31 -17.67 -2.05
C PRO A 260 5.01 -16.64 -0.95
N LEU A 261 3.95 -15.85 -1.16
CA LEU A 261 3.38 -15.03 -0.08
C LEU A 261 2.60 -15.91 0.89
N LEU A 262 2.77 -15.68 2.19
CA LEU A 262 1.96 -16.27 3.24
C LEU A 262 0.81 -15.31 3.59
N VAL A 263 -0.42 -15.82 3.57
CA VAL A 263 -1.62 -15.05 3.94
C VAL A 263 -2.11 -15.54 5.30
N CYS A 264 -2.33 -14.61 6.23
CA CYS A 264 -2.69 -14.89 7.61
C CYS A 264 -3.98 -14.15 8.00
N GLU A 265 -4.62 -14.60 9.08
CA GLU A 265 -5.92 -14.06 9.48
C GLU A 265 -5.82 -12.66 10.12
N GLY A 266 -4.76 -12.36 10.88
CA GLY A 266 -4.66 -11.11 11.61
C GLY A 266 -3.25 -10.51 11.73
N TYR A 267 -3.22 -9.27 12.24
CA TYR A 267 -1.98 -8.49 12.42
C TYR A 267 -0.93 -9.24 13.25
N MET A 268 -1.37 -9.88 14.33
CA MET A 268 -0.47 -10.59 15.24
C MET A 268 0.16 -11.82 14.59
N ASP A 269 -0.56 -12.50 13.70
CA ASP A 269 -0.03 -13.68 12.99
C ASP A 269 1.06 -13.23 12.02
N VAL A 270 0.83 -12.13 11.28
CA VAL A 270 1.81 -11.53 10.39
C VAL A 270 3.06 -11.09 11.17
N ILE A 271 2.88 -10.43 12.31
CA ILE A 271 4.00 -9.97 13.15
C ILE A 271 4.79 -11.16 13.70
N ALA A 272 4.10 -12.22 14.16
CA ALA A 272 4.73 -13.42 14.69
C ALA A 272 5.54 -14.16 13.63
N LEU A 273 4.98 -14.34 12.42
CA LEU A 273 5.69 -14.97 11.30
C LEU A 273 6.91 -14.17 10.87
N TRP A 274 6.78 -12.85 10.78
CA TRP A 274 7.91 -11.97 10.49
C TRP A 274 9.02 -12.13 11.54
N GLY A 275 8.67 -12.18 12.83
CA GLY A 275 9.64 -12.40 13.90
C GLY A 275 10.29 -13.78 13.89
N ALA A 276 9.64 -14.76 13.27
CA ALA A 276 10.18 -16.10 13.04
C ALA A 276 10.99 -16.21 11.73
N GLY A 277 11.16 -15.12 10.98
CA GLY A 277 11.98 -15.07 9.76
C GLY A 277 11.25 -15.48 8.48
N PHE A 278 9.91 -15.44 8.47
CA PHE A 278 9.08 -15.70 7.30
C PHE A 278 8.67 -14.41 6.56
#